data_AF-A0A4U6WDZ3-F1
#
_entry.id   AF-A0A4U6WDZ3-F1
#
_cell.length_a   1.000
_cell.length_b   1.000
_cell.length_c   1.000
_cell.angle_alpha   90.00
_cell.angle_beta   90.00
_cell.angle_gamma   90.00
#
_symmetry.space_group_name_H-M   'P 1'
#
loop_
_entity.id
_entity.type
_entity.pdbx_description
1 polymer ?
#
loop_
_entity_poly.entity_id
_entity_poly.type
_entity_poly.pdbx_seq_one_letter_code
_entity_poly.pdbx_strand_id
1 'polypeptide(L)'
;MAKEDKFPVWEAALLAAVAAVFAAALAGVYVSMPHSDYSFLKLPHNLQELRVLTDHLEGYTSDYTIQVLVGYCAVYIFMQTFMIPGTIFMSLLAGALFGQLGGLALVIFAATAGASSCYFLSKLVGKPLVSSLWPDKLMFFQKQVAKRREKLLNYMLFLRLTPTLPNTFINFASPIVDVPYHIFFLATATGLIPAAYVTVKAGIALSDLRSLNDLYDPKSIAVLFLIGLVSVTPTLLGKNETQGKAPADLAASTTN
;
A
#
# COMPACT_ATOMS: atom_id res chain seq x y z
N MET A 1 16.35 4.49 37.85
CA MET A 1 17.49 4.40 36.91
C MET A 1 16.90 4.54 35.52
N ALA A 2 16.94 5.76 34.96
CA ALA A 2 16.31 6.06 33.67
C ALA A 2 17.08 5.32 32.57
N LYS A 3 16.41 4.39 31.89
CA LYS A 3 16.93 3.74 30.70
C LYS A 3 17.02 4.82 29.63
N GLU A 4 18.23 5.22 29.26
CA GLU A 4 18.42 6.13 28.13
C GLU A 4 17.81 5.47 26.89
N ASP A 5 16.63 5.94 26.48
CA ASP A 5 15.99 5.64 25.20
C ASP A 5 16.78 6.32 24.08
N LYS A 6 18.03 5.89 23.87
CA LYS A 6 18.82 6.30 22.71
C LYS A 6 18.22 5.61 21.50
N PHE A 7 17.58 6.41 20.64
CA PHE A 7 17.29 6.04 19.25
C PHE A 7 18.51 5.29 18.69
N PRO A 8 18.37 4.01 18.29
CA PRO A 8 19.50 3.24 17.82
C PRO A 8 20.03 3.88 16.54
N VAL A 9 21.21 4.51 16.64
CA VAL A 9 21.88 5.23 15.53
C VAL A 9 21.96 4.37 14.26
N TRP A 10 22.03 3.04 14.42
CA TRP A 10 22.05 2.08 13.33
C TRP A 10 20.74 2.01 12.53
N GLU A 11 19.56 2.17 13.16
CA GLU A 11 18.26 2.17 12.47
C GLU A 11 18.08 3.42 11.62
N ALA A 12 18.52 4.57 12.15
CA ALA A 12 18.57 5.81 11.40
C ALA A 12 19.55 5.72 10.22
N ALA A 13 20.72 5.11 10.44
CA ALA A 13 21.69 4.85 9.38
C ALA A 13 21.15 3.89 8.31
N LEU A 14 20.43 2.83 8.71
CA LEU A 14 19.78 1.90 7.78
C LEU A 14 18.71 2.62 6.94
N LEU A 15 17.84 3.41 7.59
CA LEU A 15 16.82 4.21 6.89
C LEU A 15 17.47 5.17 5.89
N ALA A 16 18.53 5.87 6.29
CA ALA A 16 19.29 6.77 5.42
C ALA A 16 19.94 6.03 4.25
N ALA A 17 20.52 4.84 4.48
CA ALA A 17 21.10 4.00 3.44
C ALA A 17 20.04 3.52 2.43
N VAL A 18 18.87 3.06 2.91
CA VAL A 18 17.76 2.67 2.03
C VAL A 18 17.27 3.87 1.21
N ALA A 19 17.12 5.03 1.84
CA ALA A 19 16.76 6.27 1.15
C ALA A 19 17.80 6.68 0.10
N ALA A 20 19.09 6.57 0.41
CA ALA A 20 20.17 6.86 -0.53
C ALA A 20 20.17 5.91 -1.73
N VAL A 21 19.92 4.61 -1.53
CA VAL A 21 19.80 3.63 -2.63
C VAL A 21 18.63 3.98 -3.54
N PHE A 22 17.48 4.31 -2.96
CA PHE A 22 16.31 4.73 -3.71
C PHE A 22 16.55 6.04 -4.48
N ALA A 23 17.20 7.03 -3.86
CA ALA A 23 17.56 8.29 -4.49
C ALA A 23 18.57 8.09 -5.62
N ALA A 24 19.56 7.21 -5.45
CA ALA A 24 20.51 6.84 -6.49
C ALA A 24 19.83 6.11 -7.66
N ALA A 25 18.86 5.24 -7.38
CA ALA A 25 18.06 4.59 -8.43
C ALA A 25 17.25 5.62 -9.23
N LEU A 26 16.59 6.58 -8.56
CA LEU A 26 15.88 7.67 -9.21
C LEU A 26 16.81 8.57 -10.04
N ALA A 27 17.98 8.91 -9.50
CA ALA A 27 19.00 9.67 -10.22
C ALA A 27 19.53 8.90 -11.44
N GLY A 28 19.72 7.59 -11.32
CA GLY A 28 20.10 6.72 -12.44
C GLY A 28 19.07 6.71 -13.55
N VAL A 29 17.78 6.68 -13.21
CA VAL A 29 16.69 6.81 -14.20
C VAL A 29 16.69 8.20 -14.84
N TYR A 30 16.87 9.26 -14.05
CA TYR A 30 16.95 10.64 -14.55
C TYR A 30 18.11 10.83 -15.53
N VAL A 31 19.30 10.30 -15.22
CA VAL A 31 20.49 10.36 -16.10
C VAL A 31 20.33 9.49 -17.35
N SER A 32 19.54 8.41 -17.26
CA SER A 32 19.28 7.53 -18.42
C SER A 32 18.27 8.12 -19.40
N MET A 33 17.59 9.22 -19.05
CA MET A 33 16.68 9.89 -19.98
C MET A 33 17.47 10.75 -21.02
N PRO A 34 17.01 10.81 -22.29
CA PRO A 34 17.67 11.59 -23.36
C PRO A 34 17.54 13.11 -23.19
N HIS A 35 18.68 13.83 -23.16
CA HIS A 35 18.79 15.29 -22.94
C HIS A 35 17.63 16.11 -23.55
N SER A 36 16.59 16.30 -22.76
CA SER A 36 15.40 17.09 -23.08
C SER A 36 15.16 18.03 -21.91
N ASP A 37 14.38 19.10 -22.12
CA ASP A 37 14.02 20.00 -21.03
C ASP A 37 13.08 19.27 -20.05
N TYR A 38 13.63 18.76 -18.95
CA TYR A 38 12.87 18.03 -17.92
C TYR A 38 12.20 18.93 -16.90
N SER A 39 12.13 20.24 -17.14
CA SER A 39 11.46 21.18 -16.22
C SER A 39 9.98 20.83 -15.96
N PHE A 40 9.37 20.05 -16.86
CA PHE A 40 8.01 19.53 -16.73
C PHE A 40 7.86 18.30 -15.81
N LEU A 41 8.93 17.56 -15.50
CA LEU A 41 8.89 16.36 -14.64
C LEU A 41 8.80 16.72 -13.15
N LYS A 42 7.71 17.39 -12.78
CA LYS A 42 7.36 17.70 -11.39
C LYS A 42 6.22 16.79 -10.96
N LEU A 43 6.25 16.36 -9.70
CA LEU A 43 5.14 15.63 -9.10
C LEU A 43 3.90 16.53 -9.10
N PRO A 44 2.81 16.15 -9.77
CA PRO A 44 1.65 17.00 -9.88
C PRO A 44 0.92 17.04 -8.53
N HIS A 45 0.60 18.25 -8.08
CA HIS A 45 -0.16 18.48 -6.85
C HIS A 45 -1.62 18.83 -7.10
N ASN A 46 -1.99 19.13 -8.34
CA ASN A 46 -3.35 19.44 -8.77
C ASN A 46 -3.64 18.85 -10.16
N LEU A 47 -4.92 18.83 -10.54
CA LEU A 47 -5.36 18.28 -11.83
C LEU A 47 -4.79 19.03 -13.04
N GLN A 48 -4.47 20.32 -12.90
CA GLN A 48 -3.96 21.12 -14.00
C GLN A 48 -2.48 20.81 -14.28
N GLU A 49 -1.66 20.73 -13.25
CA GLU A 49 -0.28 20.22 -13.34
C GLU A 49 -0.24 18.80 -13.89
N LEU A 50 -1.19 17.95 -13.45
CA LEU A 50 -1.30 16.60 -13.96
C LEU A 50 -1.59 16.57 -15.46
N ARG A 51 -2.52 17.41 -15.96
CA ARG A 51 -2.79 17.51 -17.41
C ARG A 51 -1.57 17.97 -18.19
N VAL A 52 -0.90 19.02 -17.72
CA VAL A 52 0.33 19.52 -18.37
C VAL A 52 1.37 18.40 -18.42
N LEU A 53 1.58 17.67 -17.32
CA LEU A 53 2.50 16.55 -17.27
C LEU A 53 2.10 15.43 -18.25
N THR A 54 0.82 15.08 -18.32
CA THR A 54 0.28 14.10 -19.27
C THR A 54 0.56 14.53 -20.71
N ASP A 55 0.22 15.77 -21.10
CA ASP A 55 0.39 16.28 -22.46
C ASP A 55 1.87 16.21 -22.92
N HIS A 56 2.81 16.53 -22.02
CA HIS A 56 4.24 16.43 -22.30
C HIS A 56 4.71 14.97 -22.39
N LEU A 57 4.18 14.09 -21.54
CA LEU A 57 4.55 12.67 -21.51
C LEU A 57 3.91 11.85 -22.64
N GLU A 58 2.73 12.21 -23.14
CA GLU A 58 2.08 11.51 -24.27
C GLU A 58 2.97 11.55 -25.52
N GLY A 59 3.51 12.73 -25.86
CA GLY A 59 4.46 12.87 -26.96
C GLY A 59 5.75 12.06 -26.75
N TYR A 60 6.21 11.95 -25.50
CA TYR A 60 7.44 11.23 -25.14
C TYR A 60 7.26 9.70 -25.06
N THR A 61 6.05 9.25 -24.74
CA THR A 61 5.73 7.83 -24.54
C THR A 61 5.80 7.04 -25.85
N SER A 62 5.58 7.69 -27.00
CA SER A 62 5.71 7.07 -28.33
C SER A 62 7.14 6.59 -28.62
N ASP A 63 8.14 7.38 -28.25
CA ASP A 63 9.54 7.10 -28.60
C ASP A 63 10.32 6.44 -27.45
N TYR A 64 9.87 6.62 -26.20
CA TYR A 64 10.61 6.20 -24.99
C TYR A 64 9.75 5.48 -23.95
N THR A 65 8.80 4.63 -24.38
CA THR A 65 7.83 3.95 -23.50
C THR A 65 8.49 3.25 -22.29
N ILE A 66 9.60 2.54 -22.51
CA ILE A 66 10.29 1.80 -21.44
C ILE A 66 10.86 2.74 -20.37
N GLN A 67 11.42 3.88 -20.78
CA GLN A 67 12.00 4.85 -19.84
C GLN A 67 10.90 5.52 -19.02
N VAL A 68 9.78 5.88 -19.65
CA VAL A 68 8.60 6.43 -18.95
C VAL A 68 8.05 5.42 -17.95
N LEU A 69 7.95 4.14 -18.33
CA LEU A 69 7.46 3.06 -17.45
C LEU A 69 8.39 2.85 -16.24
N VAL A 70 9.71 2.77 -16.48
CA VAL A 70 10.71 2.61 -15.41
C VAL A 70 10.71 3.82 -14.48
N GLY A 71 10.66 5.04 -15.02
CA GLY A 71 10.57 6.28 -14.23
C GLY A 71 9.29 6.36 -13.41
N TYR A 72 8.14 6.05 -14.02
CA TYR A 72 6.87 5.97 -13.34
C TYR A 72 6.93 4.99 -12.15
N CYS A 73 7.40 3.76 -12.39
CA CYS A 73 7.52 2.74 -11.35
C CYS A 73 8.46 3.19 -10.24
N ALA A 74 9.64 3.72 -10.58
CA ALA A 74 10.61 4.17 -9.59
C ALA A 74 10.05 5.28 -8.69
N VAL A 75 9.42 6.29 -9.28
CA VAL A 75 8.80 7.40 -8.54
C VAL A 75 7.64 6.91 -7.68
N TYR A 76 6.74 6.08 -8.23
CA TYR A 76 5.60 5.55 -7.48
C TYR A 76 6.08 4.70 -6.29
N ILE A 77 6.99 3.74 -6.52
CA ILE A 77 7.53 2.87 -5.48
C ILE A 77 8.23 3.72 -4.41
N PHE A 78 9.00 4.74 -4.81
CA PHE A 78 9.63 5.67 -3.88
C PHE A 78 8.61 6.37 -2.99
N MET A 79 7.62 7.03 -3.59
CA MET A 79 6.56 7.73 -2.85
C MET A 79 5.86 6.79 -1.87
N GLN A 80 5.50 5.61 -2.34
CA GLN A 80 4.79 4.61 -1.55
C GLN A 80 5.66 4.03 -0.40
N THR A 81 6.96 3.83 -0.64
CA THR A 81 7.92 3.32 0.34
C THR A 81 8.10 4.30 1.50
N PHE A 82 8.26 5.59 1.17
CA PHE A 82 8.48 6.67 2.14
C PHE A 82 7.20 7.36 2.59
N MET A 83 6.04 6.75 2.36
CA MET A 83 4.76 7.24 2.87
C MET A 83 4.38 8.65 2.35
N ILE A 84 4.90 9.04 1.19
CA ILE A 84 4.68 10.36 0.57
C ILE A 84 3.28 10.41 -0.05
N PRO A 85 2.42 11.37 0.32
CA PRO A 85 1.10 11.51 -0.28
C PRO A 85 1.20 11.97 -1.74
N GLY A 86 0.21 11.61 -2.56
CA GLY A 86 0.13 12.02 -3.98
C GLY A 86 0.08 10.87 -5.00
N THR A 87 0.13 9.61 -4.55
CA THR A 87 0.04 8.43 -5.43
C THR A 87 -1.28 8.31 -6.21
N ILE A 88 -2.32 9.05 -5.79
CA ILE A 88 -3.57 9.19 -6.56
C ILE A 88 -3.34 9.86 -7.91
N PHE A 89 -2.51 10.91 -7.97
CA PHE A 89 -2.18 11.60 -9.22
C PHE A 89 -1.37 10.72 -10.16
N MET A 90 -0.45 9.91 -9.61
CA MET A 90 0.27 8.90 -10.40
C MET A 90 -0.70 7.85 -10.97
N SER A 91 -1.68 7.42 -10.18
CA SER A 91 -2.69 6.46 -10.65
C SER A 91 -3.58 7.03 -11.76
N LEU A 92 -3.92 8.33 -11.69
CA LEU A 92 -4.60 9.05 -12.78
C LEU A 92 -3.70 9.16 -14.02
N LEU A 93 -2.42 9.52 -13.83
CA LEU A 93 -1.43 9.61 -14.91
C LEU A 93 -1.29 8.29 -15.66
N ALA A 94 -1.22 7.17 -14.94
CA ALA A 94 -1.14 5.84 -15.55
C ALA A 94 -2.36 5.51 -16.42
N GLY A 95 -3.55 5.95 -16.01
CA GLY A 95 -4.77 5.81 -16.82
C GLY A 95 -4.75 6.67 -18.08
N ALA A 96 -4.27 7.91 -17.97
CA ALA A 96 -4.15 8.80 -19.12
C ALA A 96 -3.13 8.26 -20.14
N LEU A 97 -1.96 7.80 -19.69
CA LEU A 97 -0.86 7.39 -20.57
C LEU A 97 -1.00 5.97 -21.14
N PHE A 98 -1.49 5.01 -20.34
CA PHE A 98 -1.46 3.58 -20.68
C PHE A 98 -2.85 2.95 -20.80
N GLY A 99 -3.91 3.76 -20.74
CA GLY A 99 -5.29 3.31 -20.80
C GLY A 99 -5.71 2.44 -19.62
N GLN A 100 -6.87 1.77 -19.75
CA GLN A 100 -7.48 1.09 -18.61
C GLN A 100 -6.69 -0.13 -18.14
N LEU A 101 -6.39 -1.07 -19.05
CA LEU A 101 -5.76 -2.34 -18.66
C LEU A 101 -4.27 -2.15 -18.35
N GLY A 102 -3.56 -1.38 -19.18
CA GLY A 102 -2.15 -1.07 -18.97
C GLY A 102 -1.92 -0.24 -17.71
N GLY A 103 -2.69 0.84 -17.53
CA GLY A 103 -2.63 1.68 -16.34
C GLY A 103 -2.98 0.92 -15.06
N LEU A 104 -4.02 0.07 -15.08
CA LEU A 104 -4.40 -0.74 -13.92
C LEU A 104 -3.30 -1.73 -13.53
N ALA A 105 -2.75 -2.48 -14.50
CA ALA A 105 -1.68 -3.43 -14.24
C ALA A 105 -0.44 -2.72 -13.67
N LEU A 106 -0.08 -1.57 -14.25
CA LEU A 106 1.06 -0.77 -13.82
C LEU A 106 0.88 -0.22 -12.40
N VAL A 107 -0.30 0.32 -12.08
CA VAL A 107 -0.64 0.83 -10.73
C VAL A 107 -0.61 -0.29 -9.70
N ILE A 108 -1.23 -1.44 -9.98
CA ILE A 108 -1.24 -2.56 -9.04
C ILE A 108 0.17 -3.09 -8.79
N PHE A 109 0.97 -3.22 -9.85
CA PHE A 109 2.37 -3.62 -9.72
C PHE A 109 3.17 -2.64 -8.87
N ALA A 110 3.18 -1.35 -9.24
CA ALA A 110 3.97 -0.32 -8.56
C ALA A 110 3.50 -0.09 -7.11
N ALA A 111 2.19 -0.06 -6.88
CA ALA A 111 1.62 0.11 -5.54
C ALA A 111 1.92 -1.10 -4.64
N THR A 112 1.84 -2.32 -5.17
CA THR A 112 2.18 -3.53 -4.40
C THR A 112 3.68 -3.58 -4.09
N ALA A 113 4.55 -3.30 -5.07
CA ALA A 113 5.99 -3.26 -4.87
C ALA A 113 6.42 -2.18 -3.85
N GLY A 114 5.84 -0.99 -3.94
CA GLY A 114 6.05 0.10 -2.98
C GLY A 114 5.48 -0.21 -1.59
N ALA A 115 4.30 -0.81 -1.50
CA ALA A 115 3.70 -1.24 -0.23
C ALA A 115 4.52 -2.33 0.45
N SER A 116 5.06 -3.29 -0.32
CA SER A 116 5.98 -4.31 0.18
C SER A 116 7.28 -3.69 0.70
N SER A 117 7.84 -2.72 -0.02
CA SER A 117 9.05 -2.00 0.42
C SER A 117 8.80 -1.23 1.72
N CYS A 118 7.67 -0.52 1.81
CA CYS A 118 7.21 0.13 3.05
C CYS A 118 7.03 -0.86 4.20
N TYR A 119 6.43 -2.03 3.94
CA TYR A 119 6.25 -3.10 4.93
C TYR A 119 7.59 -3.57 5.49
N PHE A 120 8.59 -3.84 4.65
CA PHE A 120 9.90 -4.29 5.13
C PHE A 120 10.64 -3.18 5.87
N LEU A 121 10.56 -1.94 5.36
CA LEU A 121 11.16 -0.78 6.02
C LEU A 121 10.55 -0.55 7.41
N SER A 122 9.22 -0.62 7.53
CA SER A 122 8.53 -0.56 8.81
C SER A 122 8.86 -1.76 9.71
N LYS A 123 9.02 -2.96 9.17
CA LYS A 123 9.44 -4.12 9.96
C LYS A 123 10.84 -3.94 10.56
N LEU A 124 11.77 -3.34 9.82
CA LEU A 124 13.17 -3.15 10.24
C LEU A 124 13.34 -1.95 11.18
N VAL A 125 12.69 -0.82 10.88
CA VAL A 125 12.87 0.44 11.61
C VAL A 125 11.66 0.77 12.49
N GLY A 126 10.45 0.64 11.94
CA GLY A 126 9.20 1.00 12.63
C GLY A 126 8.86 0.08 13.81
N LYS A 127 9.05 -1.24 13.68
CA LYS A 127 8.71 -2.21 14.73
C LYS A 127 9.58 -2.05 15.99
N PRO A 128 10.92 -1.98 15.91
CA PRO A 128 11.75 -1.69 17.08
C PRO A 128 11.38 -0.37 17.75
N LEU A 129 11.15 0.67 16.95
CA LEU A 129 10.79 2.00 17.43
C LEU A 129 9.48 1.99 18.23
N VAL A 130 8.40 1.42 17.67
CA VAL A 130 7.11 1.35 18.37
C VAL A 130 7.18 0.43 19.59
N SER A 131 7.98 -0.63 19.54
CA SER A 131 8.21 -1.50 20.70
C SER A 131 8.92 -0.79 21.84
N SER A 132 9.79 0.18 21.55
CA SER A 132 10.46 0.98 22.58
C SER A 132 9.54 2.06 23.15
N LEU A 133 8.78 2.75 22.29
CA LEU A 133 7.95 3.89 22.69
C LEU A 133 6.62 3.47 23.36
N TRP A 134 5.97 2.41 22.87
CA TRP A 134 4.65 1.97 23.33
C TRP A 134 4.49 0.44 23.41
N PRO A 135 5.28 -0.25 24.27
CA PRO A 135 5.26 -1.71 24.37
C PRO A 135 3.88 -2.28 24.75
N ASP A 136 3.18 -1.68 25.71
CA ASP A 136 1.90 -2.21 26.20
C ASP A 136 0.80 -2.18 25.14
N LYS A 137 0.70 -1.07 24.40
CA LYS A 137 -0.26 -0.93 23.29
C LYS A 137 0.08 -1.90 22.16
N LEU A 138 1.36 -2.05 21.83
CA LEU A 138 1.81 -2.97 20.81
C LEU A 138 1.41 -4.42 21.13
N MET A 139 1.68 -4.87 22.36
CA MET A 139 1.31 -6.21 22.83
C MET A 139 -0.21 -6.43 22.78
N PHE A 140 -1.01 -5.42 23.14
CA PHE A 140 -2.46 -5.51 23.04
C PHE A 140 -2.92 -5.75 21.59
N PHE A 141 -2.43 -4.96 20.64
CA PHE A 141 -2.82 -5.10 19.23
C PHE A 141 -2.31 -6.42 18.63
N GLN A 142 -1.07 -6.83 18.93
CA GLN A 142 -0.54 -8.12 18.49
C GLN A 142 -1.38 -9.30 19.00
N LYS A 143 -1.83 -9.26 20.27
CA LYS A 143 -2.76 -10.27 20.81
C LYS A 143 -4.10 -10.29 20.07
N GLN A 144 -4.62 -9.12 19.69
CA GLN A 144 -5.88 -9.04 18.93
C GLN A 144 -5.76 -9.59 17.50
N VAL A 145 -4.61 -9.37 16.86
CA VAL A 145 -4.29 -9.96 15.55
C VAL A 145 -4.11 -11.48 15.67
N ALA A 146 -3.38 -11.94 16.69
CA ALA A 146 -3.16 -13.36 16.94
C ALA A 146 -4.47 -14.14 17.14
N LYS A 147 -5.44 -13.56 17.86
CA LYS A 147 -6.79 -14.14 18.04
C LYS A 147 -7.59 -14.30 16.75
N ARG A 148 -7.26 -13.56 15.69
CA ARG A 148 -8.01 -13.53 14.43
C ARG A 148 -7.18 -14.00 13.25
N ARG A 149 -6.09 -14.73 13.51
CA ARG A 149 -5.09 -15.11 12.50
C ARG A 149 -5.68 -15.86 11.30
N GLU A 150 -6.65 -16.75 11.53
CA GLU A 150 -7.33 -17.52 10.49
C GLU A 150 -8.15 -16.66 9.52
N LYS A 151 -8.68 -15.53 10.00
CA LYS A 151 -9.54 -14.61 9.22
C LYS A 151 -8.78 -13.35 8.78
N LEU A 152 -7.47 -13.30 9.03
CA LEU A 152 -6.66 -12.08 8.88
C LEU A 152 -6.59 -11.56 7.45
N LEU A 153 -6.59 -12.45 6.45
CA LEU A 153 -6.64 -12.08 5.04
C LEU A 153 -7.91 -11.28 4.70
N ASN A 154 -9.06 -11.75 5.18
CA ASN A 154 -10.35 -11.10 4.90
C ASN A 154 -10.49 -9.78 5.66
N TYR A 155 -9.95 -9.68 6.89
CA TYR A 155 -9.84 -8.40 7.59
C TYR A 155 -8.94 -7.42 6.84
N MET A 156 -7.79 -7.87 6.32
CA MET A 156 -6.90 -7.02 5.52
C MET A 156 -7.57 -6.58 4.22
N LEU A 157 -8.29 -7.48 3.56
CA LEU A 157 -9.01 -7.19 2.33
C LEU A 157 -10.10 -6.14 2.58
N PHE A 158 -10.85 -6.24 3.67
CA PHE A 158 -11.79 -5.21 4.12
C PHE A 158 -11.14 -3.83 4.28
N LEU A 159 -10.02 -3.77 5.01
CA LEU A 159 -9.34 -2.51 5.29
C LEU A 159 -8.80 -1.86 4.01
N ARG A 160 -8.48 -2.65 2.99
CA ARG A 160 -7.98 -2.15 1.71
C ARG A 160 -9.07 -1.80 0.71
N LEU A 161 -10.19 -2.52 0.74
CA LEU A 161 -11.35 -2.25 -0.10
C LEU A 161 -12.14 -1.04 0.41
N THR A 162 -12.22 -0.88 1.74
CA THR A 162 -12.89 0.27 2.35
C THR A 162 -11.91 1.44 2.46
N PRO A 163 -12.32 2.68 2.10
CA PRO A 163 -11.46 3.86 2.22
C PRO A 163 -11.35 4.37 3.67
N THR A 164 -11.47 3.49 4.66
CA THR A 164 -11.52 3.86 6.09
C THR A 164 -10.15 4.24 6.64
N LEU A 165 -9.10 3.55 6.17
CA LEU A 165 -7.73 3.80 6.59
C LEU A 165 -6.86 4.14 5.38
N PRO A 166 -5.95 5.12 5.50
CA PRO A 166 -4.97 5.39 4.45
C PRO A 166 -4.13 4.14 4.15
N ASN A 167 -3.89 3.87 2.87
CA ASN A 167 -3.07 2.73 2.44
C ASN A 167 -1.69 2.73 3.12
N THR A 168 -1.11 3.91 3.24
CA THR A 168 0.14 4.21 3.92
C THR A 168 0.16 3.74 5.37
N PHE A 169 -0.94 3.96 6.10
CA PHE A 169 -1.08 3.51 7.48
C PHE A 169 -1.13 2.00 7.57
N ILE A 170 -1.89 1.34 6.68
CA ILE A 170 -1.98 -0.13 6.64
C ILE A 170 -0.59 -0.74 6.36
N ASN A 171 0.16 -0.19 5.40
CA ASN A 171 1.50 -0.70 5.05
C ASN A 171 2.47 -0.59 6.22
N PHE A 172 2.47 0.55 6.92
CA PHE A 172 3.32 0.78 8.08
C PHE A 172 2.91 -0.05 9.30
N ALA A 173 1.62 -0.12 9.63
CA ALA A 173 1.12 -0.79 10.83
C ALA A 173 1.15 -2.32 10.73
N SER A 174 0.96 -2.89 9.54
CA SER A 174 0.90 -4.35 9.32
C SER A 174 2.06 -5.15 9.92
N PRO A 175 3.34 -4.83 9.65
CA PRO A 175 4.47 -5.57 10.23
C PRO A 175 4.62 -5.34 11.74
N ILE A 176 4.18 -4.17 12.25
CA ILE A 176 4.26 -3.82 13.67
C ILE A 176 3.34 -4.75 14.48
N VAL A 177 2.12 -4.98 13.99
CA VAL A 177 1.13 -5.86 14.63
C VAL A 177 1.26 -7.34 14.24
N ASP A 178 2.39 -7.74 13.65
CA ASP A 178 2.72 -9.11 13.27
C ASP A 178 1.78 -9.76 12.23
N VAL A 179 1.29 -8.96 11.27
CA VAL A 179 0.62 -9.53 10.10
C VAL A 179 1.65 -10.22 9.20
N PRO A 180 1.45 -11.48 8.79
CA PRO A 180 2.36 -12.16 7.88
C PRO A 180 2.44 -11.49 6.50
N TYR A 181 3.65 -11.42 5.93
CA TYR A 181 3.88 -10.76 4.63
C TYR A 181 3.04 -11.34 3.49
N HIS A 182 2.87 -12.67 3.42
CA HIS A 182 2.07 -13.28 2.35
C HIS A 182 0.60 -12.86 2.39
N ILE A 183 0.02 -12.71 3.60
CA ILE A 183 -1.35 -12.21 3.79
C ILE A 183 -1.42 -10.75 3.36
N PHE A 184 -0.46 -9.95 3.82
CA PHE A 184 -0.36 -8.55 3.45
C PHE A 184 -0.25 -8.38 1.93
N PHE A 185 0.64 -9.11 1.27
CA PHE A 185 0.88 -9.05 -0.17
C PHE A 185 -0.37 -9.41 -0.97
N LEU A 186 -1.02 -10.54 -0.65
CA LEU A 186 -2.23 -10.99 -1.34
C LEU A 186 -3.38 -9.99 -1.16
N ALA A 187 -3.61 -9.51 0.06
CA ALA A 187 -4.63 -8.49 0.32
C ALA A 187 -4.31 -7.16 -0.38
N THR A 188 -3.03 -6.79 -0.52
CA THR A 188 -2.62 -5.57 -1.22
C THR A 188 -2.87 -5.67 -2.71
N ALA A 189 -2.37 -6.75 -3.33
CA ALA A 189 -2.48 -6.98 -4.77
C ALA A 189 -3.95 -7.08 -5.21
N THR A 190 -4.81 -7.70 -4.40
CA THR A 190 -6.23 -7.89 -4.73
C THR A 190 -7.12 -6.74 -4.26
N GLY A 191 -6.91 -6.25 -3.04
CA GLY A 191 -7.75 -5.23 -2.42
C GLY A 191 -7.58 -3.84 -3.02
N LEU A 192 -6.46 -3.57 -3.68
CA LEU A 192 -6.26 -2.31 -4.41
C LEU A 192 -6.97 -2.26 -5.77
N ILE A 193 -7.34 -3.41 -6.35
CA ILE A 193 -7.88 -3.49 -7.73
C ILE A 193 -9.09 -2.59 -7.91
N PRO A 194 -10.13 -2.59 -7.04
CA PRO A 194 -11.32 -1.79 -7.29
C PRO A 194 -11.04 -0.28 -7.22
N ALA A 195 -10.29 0.18 -6.22
CA ALA A 195 -9.93 1.58 -6.08
C ALA A 195 -9.00 2.06 -7.22
N ALA A 196 -8.03 1.23 -7.61
CA ALA A 196 -7.16 1.49 -8.74
C ALA A 196 -7.96 1.54 -10.05
N TYR A 197 -8.92 0.63 -10.26
CA TYR A 197 -9.76 0.60 -11.46
C TYR A 197 -10.55 1.90 -11.63
N VAL A 198 -11.18 2.40 -10.55
CA VAL A 198 -11.93 3.67 -10.58
C VAL A 198 -11.01 4.83 -10.89
N THR A 199 -9.85 4.90 -10.23
CA THR A 199 -8.89 5.99 -10.40
C THR A 199 -8.26 5.99 -11.79
N VAL A 200 -7.82 4.84 -12.29
CA VAL A 200 -7.26 4.70 -13.65
C VAL A 200 -8.30 5.06 -14.70
N LYS A 201 -9.56 4.63 -14.53
CA LYS A 201 -10.64 4.97 -15.46
C LYS A 201 -10.90 6.47 -15.51
N ALA A 202 -10.84 7.13 -14.36
CA ALA A 202 -10.96 8.58 -14.30
C ALA A 202 -9.76 9.28 -14.94
N GLY A 203 -8.55 8.69 -14.86
CA GLY A 203 -7.36 9.15 -15.57
C GLY A 203 -7.51 9.13 -17.09
N ILE A 204 -8.22 8.17 -17.66
CA ILE A 204 -8.54 8.17 -19.11
C ILE A 204 -9.42 9.37 -19.49
N ALA A 205 -10.32 9.78 -18.59
CA ALA A 205 -11.20 10.94 -18.75
C ALA A 205 -10.64 12.19 -18.04
N LEU A 206 -9.31 12.33 -17.95
CA LEU A 206 -8.66 13.41 -17.18
C LEU A 206 -9.02 14.82 -17.68
N SER A 207 -9.31 14.98 -18.97
CA SER A 207 -9.81 16.23 -19.56
C SER A 207 -11.13 16.68 -18.94
N ASP A 208 -11.98 15.72 -18.56
CA ASP A 208 -13.35 15.96 -18.13
C ASP A 208 -13.48 16.11 -16.61
N LEU A 209 -12.45 15.66 -15.85
CA LEU A 209 -12.42 15.75 -14.39
C LEU A 209 -12.33 17.20 -13.91
N ARG A 210 -13.30 17.66 -13.12
CA ARG A 210 -13.27 19.03 -12.58
C ARG A 210 -12.64 19.08 -11.20
N SER A 211 -12.80 18.02 -10.42
CA SER A 211 -12.27 17.93 -9.07
C SER A 211 -11.91 16.50 -8.67
N LEU A 212 -11.03 16.33 -7.67
CA LEU A 212 -10.81 15.01 -7.08
C LEU A 212 -12.04 14.51 -6.31
N ASN A 213 -12.98 15.39 -5.93
CA ASN A 213 -14.23 14.98 -5.28
C ASN A 213 -15.11 14.16 -6.23
N ASP A 214 -14.95 14.32 -7.55
CA ASP A 214 -15.68 13.55 -8.56
C ASP A 214 -15.29 12.04 -8.47
N LEU A 215 -14.08 11.73 -7.99
CA LEU A 215 -13.63 10.35 -7.71
C LEU A 215 -14.26 9.77 -6.43
N TYR A 216 -14.60 10.65 -5.48
CA TYR A 216 -15.17 10.32 -4.18
C TYR A 216 -16.69 10.48 -4.15
N ASP A 217 -17.36 10.39 -5.32
CA ASP A 217 -18.81 10.43 -5.38
C ASP A 217 -19.43 9.39 -4.41
N PRO A 218 -20.44 9.77 -3.60
CA PRO A 218 -21.00 8.88 -2.58
C PRO A 218 -21.45 7.53 -3.12
N LYS A 219 -21.85 7.44 -4.39
CA LYS A 219 -22.20 6.17 -5.04
C LYS A 219 -20.98 5.28 -5.23
N SER A 220 -19.86 5.83 -5.70
CA SER A 220 -18.60 5.10 -5.87
C SER A 220 -18.06 4.60 -4.52
N ILE A 221 -18.10 5.45 -3.49
CA ILE A 221 -17.73 5.07 -2.12
C ILE A 221 -18.66 3.97 -1.60
N ALA A 222 -19.97 4.09 -1.80
CA ALA A 222 -20.94 3.07 -1.37
C ALA A 222 -20.69 1.73 -2.07
N VAL A 223 -20.36 1.72 -3.36
CA VAL A 223 -20.01 0.50 -4.09
C VAL A 223 -18.72 -0.14 -3.54
N LEU A 224 -17.67 0.65 -3.34
CA LEU A 224 -16.41 0.16 -2.73
C LEU A 224 -16.66 -0.40 -1.32
N PHE A 225 -17.49 0.28 -0.53
CA PHE A 225 -17.87 -0.16 0.79
C PHE A 225 -18.67 -1.47 0.77
N LEU A 226 -19.63 -1.62 -0.16
CA LEU A 226 -20.41 -2.84 -0.33
C LEU A 226 -19.53 -4.02 -0.77
N ILE A 227 -18.59 -3.80 -1.70
CA ILE A 227 -17.61 -4.81 -2.11
C ILE A 227 -16.75 -5.23 -0.91
N GLY A 228 -16.29 -4.26 -0.12
CA GLY A 228 -15.58 -4.51 1.14
C GLY A 228 -16.42 -5.34 2.12
N LEU A 229 -17.69 -4.99 2.29
CA LEU A 229 -18.62 -5.69 3.19
C LEU A 229 -18.81 -7.14 2.74
N VAL A 230 -19.09 -7.38 1.46
CA VAL A 230 -19.23 -8.72 0.87
C VAL A 230 -17.96 -9.55 1.08
N SER A 231 -16.78 -8.94 1.00
CA SER A 231 -15.51 -9.64 1.29
C SER A 231 -15.38 -10.09 2.75
N VAL A 232 -16.05 -9.41 3.69
CA VAL A 232 -16.02 -9.73 5.13
C VAL A 232 -17.20 -10.59 5.56
N THR A 233 -18.33 -10.53 4.87
CA THR A 233 -19.54 -11.29 5.18
C THR A 233 -19.28 -12.78 5.43
N PRO A 234 -18.45 -13.52 4.64
CA PRO A 234 -18.13 -14.92 4.92
C PRO A 234 -17.42 -15.12 6.27
N THR A 235 -16.59 -14.14 6.68
CA THR A 235 -15.86 -14.22 7.95
C THR A 235 -16.68 -13.90 9.19
N LEU A 236 -17.71 -13.05 9.05
CA LEU A 236 -18.63 -12.73 10.15
C LEU A 236 -19.69 -13.82 10.30
N LEU A 237 -20.16 -14.40 9.20
CA LEU A 237 -21.17 -15.47 9.21
C LEU A 237 -20.62 -16.84 9.60
N GLY A 238 -19.31 -17.08 9.46
CA GLY A 238 -18.65 -18.32 9.89
C GLY A 238 -18.46 -18.42 11.42
N LYS A 239 -19.54 -18.23 12.20
CA LYS A 239 -19.55 -18.36 13.66
C LYS A 239 -20.56 -19.44 14.04
N ASN A 240 -20.09 -20.68 14.24
CA ASN A 240 -20.52 -21.56 15.36
C ASN A 240 -19.91 -22.99 15.44
N GLU A 241 -18.89 -23.38 14.68
CA GLU A 241 -18.33 -24.74 14.86
C GLU A 241 -16.82 -24.72 15.07
N THR A 242 -16.38 -24.53 16.33
CA THR A 242 -15.22 -25.18 17.00
C THR A 242 -14.84 -24.45 18.30
N GLN A 243 -15.75 -24.41 19.27
CA GLN A 243 -15.38 -24.34 20.69
C GLN A 243 -16.10 -25.48 21.40
N GLY A 244 -15.44 -26.65 21.48
CA GLY A 244 -16.05 -27.82 22.11
C GLY A 244 -15.34 -29.14 21.86
N LYS A 245 -14.05 -29.24 22.16
CA LYS A 245 -13.47 -30.53 22.57
C LYS A 245 -12.35 -30.29 23.57
N ALA A 246 -12.73 -30.18 24.84
CA ALA A 246 -11.79 -30.40 25.94
C ALA A 246 -11.40 -31.89 25.95
N PRO A 247 -10.16 -32.25 26.29
CA PRO A 247 -9.74 -33.64 26.39
C PRO A 247 -10.31 -34.25 27.68
N ALA A 248 -11.33 -35.10 27.54
CA ALA A 248 -11.73 -36.04 28.59
C ALA A 248 -11.11 -37.39 28.25
N ASP A 249 -10.15 -37.80 29.10
CA ASP A 249 -9.87 -39.18 29.54
C ASP A 249 -8.36 -39.47 29.67
N LEU A 250 -7.80 -38.89 30.73
CA LEU A 250 -6.63 -39.41 31.45
C LEU A 250 -7.09 -39.69 32.89
N ALA A 251 -7.96 -40.69 33.05
CA ALA A 251 -8.35 -41.24 34.36
C ALA A 251 -8.98 -42.63 34.19
N ALA A 252 -8.19 -43.59 33.69
CA ALA A 252 -8.41 -45.01 33.98
C ALA A 252 -7.07 -45.59 34.42
N SER A 253 -6.70 -45.26 35.66
CA SER A 253 -5.72 -45.97 36.46
C SER A 253 -6.08 -47.45 36.50
N THR A 254 -5.12 -48.30 36.16
CA THR A 254 -4.70 -49.42 37.01
C THR A 254 -5.74 -49.91 38.02
N THR A 255 -6.63 -50.80 37.57
CA THR A 255 -7.25 -51.86 38.39
C THR A 255 -7.73 -52.97 37.45
N ASN A 256 -6.84 -53.92 37.18
CA ASN A 256 -7.05 -55.38 37.28
C ASN A 256 -5.82 -56.12 36.76
#